data_AF-A0A2P4X1N2-F1
#
_entry.id   AF-A0A2P4X1N2-F1
#
_cell.length_a   1.000
_cell.length_b   1.000
_cell.length_c   1.000
_cell.angle_alpha   90.00
_cell.angle_beta   90.00
_cell.angle_gamma   90.00
#
_symmetry.space_group_name_H-M   'P 1'
#
loop_
_entity.id
_entity.type
_entity.pdbx_description
1 polymer ?
#
loop_
_entity_poly.entity_id
_entity_poly.type
_entity_poly.pdbx_seq_one_letter_code
_entity_poly.pdbx_strand_id
1 'polypeptide(L)'
;MLVYPHILRHHDDLTQRIVGQTIEPEFTATFHFNAHAKVTKLEQHVDFAGAFFQLLRKAQDVATLLDGALISPFSELGLDPQGTMAESALTRGSKQLSLKFILL
;
A
#
# COMPACT_ATOMS: atom_id res chain seq x y z
N MET A 1 0.06 -6.99 -10.50
CA MET A 1 0.13 -5.57 -10.12
C MET A 1 1.44 -5.37 -9.36
N LEU A 2 2.29 -4.43 -9.79
CA LEU A 2 3.60 -4.21 -9.18
C LEU A 2 3.51 -3.04 -8.20
N VAL A 3 3.95 -3.23 -6.95
CA VAL A 3 3.95 -2.18 -5.92
C VAL A 3 5.25 -1.37 -5.97
N TYR A 4 6.36 -1.99 -6.37
CA TYR A 4 7.69 -1.38 -6.44
C TYR A 4 8.31 -1.52 -7.84
N PRO A 5 7.64 -1.06 -8.92
CA PRO A 5 8.11 -1.26 -10.29
C PRO A 5 9.45 -0.57 -10.59
N HIS A 6 9.78 0.50 -9.86
CA HIS A 6 11.04 1.23 -10.01
C HIS A 6 12.25 0.42 -9.53
N ILE A 7 12.09 -0.38 -8.47
CA ILE A 7 13.16 -1.22 -7.93
C ILE A 7 13.58 -2.29 -8.93
N LEU A 8 12.62 -2.90 -9.62
CA LEU A 8 12.87 -3.92 -10.65
C LEU A 8 13.58 -3.37 -11.89
N ARG A 9 13.56 -2.05 -12.13
CA ARG A 9 14.15 -1.43 -13.32
C ARG A 9 15.55 -0.88 -13.10
N HIS A 10 15.85 -0.45 -11.86
CA HIS A 10 17.02 0.38 -11.59
C HIS A 10 17.87 -0.12 -10.42
N HIS A 11 17.41 -1.10 -9.64
CA HIS A 11 18.04 -1.52 -8.39
C HIS A 11 18.05 -3.05 -8.25
N ASP A 12 18.87 -3.72 -9.07
CA ASP A 12 18.99 -5.19 -9.09
C ASP A 12 19.48 -5.78 -7.76
N ASP A 13 20.42 -5.09 -7.10
CA ASP A 13 20.95 -5.46 -5.79
C ASP A 13 19.88 -5.43 -4.70
N LEU A 14 19.04 -4.39 -4.71
CA LEU A 14 17.92 -4.26 -3.79
C LEU A 14 16.81 -5.27 -4.11
N THR A 15 16.54 -5.50 -5.40
CA THR A 15 15.59 -6.50 -5.88
C THR A 15 15.92 -7.89 -5.34
N GLN A 16 17.17 -8.33 -5.48
CA GLN A 16 17.60 -9.66 -5.01
C GLN A 16 17.41 -9.86 -3.50
N ARG A 17 17.45 -8.79 -2.71
CA ARG A 17 17.31 -8.84 -1.26
C ARG A 17 15.86 -8.88 -0.79
N ILE A 18 14.91 -8.42 -1.61
CA ILE A 18 13.48 -8.35 -1.25
C ILE A 18 12.63 -9.43 -1.91
N VAL A 19 13.05 -9.97 -3.06
CA VAL A 19 12.28 -10.98 -3.78
C VAL A 19 12.15 -12.25 -2.93
N GLY A 20 10.91 -12.73 -2.80
CA GLY A 20 10.59 -13.92 -2.01
C GLY A 20 10.56 -13.69 -0.50
N GLN A 21 10.82 -12.47 -0.02
CA GLN A 21 10.72 -12.13 1.40
C GLN A 21 9.31 -11.71 1.76
N THR A 22 8.89 -12.09 2.97
CA THR A 22 7.65 -11.62 3.60
C THR A 22 8.00 -10.52 4.59
N ILE A 23 7.20 -9.45 4.62
CA ILE A 23 7.27 -8.42 5.65
C ILE A 23 6.02 -8.48 6.53
N GLU A 24 6.19 -8.15 7.81
CA GLU A 24 5.11 -8.08 8.78
C GLU A 24 5.05 -6.65 9.35
N PRO A 25 4.42 -5.71 8.64
CA PRO A 25 4.31 -4.34 9.13
C PRO A 25 3.34 -4.28 10.31
N GLU A 26 3.72 -3.53 11.33
CA GLU A 26 2.77 -3.09 12.33
C GLU A 26 1.75 -2.16 11.67
N PHE A 27 0.48 -2.33 12.00
CA PHE A 27 -0.56 -1.45 11.50
C PHE A 27 -1.67 -1.23 12.51
N THR A 28 -2.34 -0.08 12.38
CA THR A 28 -3.57 0.26 13.09
C THR A 28 -4.67 0.51 12.09
N ALA A 29 -5.85 -0.05 12.34
CA ALA A 29 -7.05 0.17 11.55
C ALA A 29 -8.15 0.82 12.41
N THR A 30 -8.68 1.95 11.94
CA THR A 30 -9.79 2.67 12.57
C THR A 30 -11.03 2.57 11.70
N PHE A 31 -12.11 2.04 12.29
CA PHE A 31 -13.40 1.89 11.63
C PHE A 31 -14.36 2.96 12.13
N HIS A 32 -14.96 3.72 11.21
CA HIS A 32 -15.96 4.73 11.53
C HIS A 32 -17.35 4.20 11.21
N PHE A 33 -18.24 4.21 12.21
CA PHE A 33 -19.60 3.69 12.09
C PHE A 33 -20.62 4.83 12.09
N ASN A 34 -21.71 4.66 11.34
CA ASN A 34 -22.87 5.55 11.45
C ASN A 34 -23.83 5.09 12.57
N ALA A 35 -24.92 5.84 12.75
CA ALA A 35 -25.96 5.54 13.75
C ALA A 35 -26.64 4.16 13.58
N HIS A 36 -26.51 3.52 12.41
CA HIS A 36 -27.04 2.18 12.13
C HIS A 36 -25.97 1.09 12.25
N ALA A 37 -24.85 1.38 12.93
CA ALA A 37 -23.70 0.48 13.08
C ALA A 37 -23.09 -0.01 11.75
N LYS A 38 -23.25 0.74 10.66
CA LYS A 38 -22.59 0.43 9.39
C LYS A 38 -21.26 1.15 9.28
N VAL A 39 -20.22 0.45 8.83
CA VAL A 39 -18.92 1.04 8.50
C VAL A 39 -19.09 2.02 7.34
N THR A 40 -18.59 3.23 7.52
CA THR A 40 -18.66 4.33 6.55
C THR A 40 -17.29 4.78 6.07
N LYS A 41 -16.25 4.55 6.87
CA LYS A 41 -14.86 4.84 6.55
C LYS A 41 -13.95 3.85 7.26
N LEU A 42 -12.86 3.48 6.59
CA LEU A 42 -11.74 2.74 7.13
C LEU A 42 -10.49 3.62 6.97
N GLU A 43 -9.79 3.87 8.06
CA GLU A 43 -8.48 4.51 8.08
C GLU A 43 -7.44 3.45 8.47
N GLN A 44 -6.34 3.37 7.74
CA GLN A 44 -5.26 2.42 8.00
C GLN A 44 -3.94 3.17 8.08
N HIS A 45 -3.20 2.94 9.16
CA HIS A 45 -1.83 3.41 9.34
C HIS A 45 -0.92 2.18 9.35
N VAL A 46 -0.04 2.06 8.36
CA VAL A 46 0.84 0.89 8.17
C VAL A 46 2.29 1.35 8.20
N ASP A 47 3.11 0.76 9.07
CA ASP A 47 4.54 1.07 9.14
C ASP A 47 5.36 0.23 8.15
N PHE A 48 5.28 0.59 6.87
CA PHE A 48 6.11 -0.04 5.84
C PHE A 48 7.60 0.26 6.07
N ALA A 49 7.95 1.45 6.54
CA ALA A 49 9.33 1.85 6.73
C ALA A 49 10.02 0.98 7.79
N GLY A 50 9.39 0.79 8.94
CA GLY A 50 9.87 -0.11 9.99
C GLY A 50 9.97 -1.56 9.51
N ALA A 51 8.95 -2.06 8.82
CA ALA A 51 8.94 -3.42 8.29
C ALA A 51 10.10 -3.69 7.32
N PHE A 52 10.31 -2.79 6.35
CA PHE A 52 11.42 -2.91 5.41
C PHE A 52 12.78 -2.66 6.07
N PHE A 53 12.85 -1.84 7.11
CA PHE A 53 14.08 -1.65 7.86
C PHE A 53 14.51 -2.93 8.59
N GLN A 54 13.57 -3.72 9.10
CA GLN A 54 13.88 -5.03 9.69
C GLN A 54 14.45 -6.02 8.68
N LEU A 55 14.02 -5.94 7.42
CA LEU A 55 14.53 -6.79 6.33
C LEU A 55 15.87 -6.28 5.79
N LEU A 56 15.95 -4.99 5.44
CA LEU A 56 17.08 -4.42 4.71
C LEU A 56 18.21 -3.94 5.62
N ARG A 57 17.94 -3.65 6.90
CA ARG A 57 18.91 -3.16 7.90
C ARG A 57 19.72 -1.94 7.46
N LYS A 58 19.21 -1.18 6.49
CA LYS A 58 19.86 0.01 5.90
C LYS A 58 18.80 1.03 5.52
N ALA A 59 18.76 2.14 6.25
CA ALA A 59 17.72 3.17 6.10
C ALA A 59 17.69 3.77 4.69
N GLN A 60 18.85 3.93 4.05
CA GLN A 60 18.92 4.47 2.69
C GLN A 60 18.28 3.54 1.66
N ASP A 61 18.39 2.22 1.84
CA ASP A 61 17.77 1.25 0.93
C ASP A 61 16.24 1.23 1.11
N VAL A 62 15.77 1.41 2.35
CA VAL A 62 14.34 1.57 2.66
C VAL A 62 13.80 2.85 2.00
N ALA A 63 14.53 3.95 2.10
CA ALA A 63 14.14 5.21 1.46
C ALA A 63 14.03 5.04 -0.07
N THR A 64 15.03 4.45 -0.71
CA THR A 64 14.99 4.14 -2.16
C THR A 64 13.81 3.23 -2.52
N LEU A 65 13.50 2.24 -1.69
CA LEU A 65 12.37 1.33 -1.89
C LEU A 65 11.03 2.07 -1.85
N LEU A 66 10.84 2.97 -0.89
CA LEU A 66 9.58 3.67 -0.68
C LEU A 66 9.38 4.89 -1.60
N ASP A 67 10.46 5.52 -2.08
CA ASP A 67 10.41 6.77 -2.88
C ASP A 67 9.58 6.64 -4.17
N GLY A 68 9.73 5.52 -4.87
CA GLY A 68 8.96 5.21 -6.09
C GLY A 68 7.81 4.21 -5.88
N ALA A 69 7.48 3.89 -4.63
CA ALA A 69 6.48 2.88 -4.33
C ALA A 69 5.08 3.37 -4.73
N LEU A 70 4.34 2.51 -5.41
CA LEU A 70 2.95 2.78 -5.79
C LEU A 70 2.03 2.46 -4.62
N ILE A 71 2.04 3.32 -3.60
CA ILE A 71 1.18 3.23 -2.41
C ILE A 71 0.37 4.52 -2.33
N SER A 72 -0.95 4.42 -2.43
CA SER A 72 -1.81 5.60 -2.38
C SER A 72 -1.97 6.13 -0.95
N PRO A 73 -2.37 7.40 -0.77
CA PRO A 73 -2.73 7.94 0.55
C PRO A 73 -3.89 7.21 1.26
N PHE A 74 -4.57 6.30 0.55
CA PHE A 74 -5.66 5.47 1.06
C PHE A 74 -5.22 4.01 1.30
N SER A 75 -3.91 3.77 1.38
CA SER A 75 -3.32 2.43 1.57
C SER A 75 -3.62 1.45 0.44
N GLU A 76 -3.94 1.95 -0.75
CA GLU A 76 -4.08 1.12 -1.95
C GLU A 76 -2.70 0.82 -2.53
N LEU A 77 -2.44 -0.44 -2.87
CA LEU A 77 -1.17 -0.86 -3.45
C LEU A 77 -1.28 -0.92 -4.98
N GLY A 78 -0.21 -0.55 -5.69
CA GLY A 78 0.05 -0.90 -7.08
C GLY A 78 -0.71 -0.13 -8.17
N LEU A 79 -1.16 1.09 -7.91
CA LEU A 79 -1.73 1.97 -8.93
C LEU A 79 -0.63 2.74 -9.69
N ASP A 80 -0.30 2.32 -10.92
CA ASP A 80 0.54 3.10 -11.87
C ASP A 80 -0.38 3.79 -12.90
N PRO A 81 -0.25 5.10 -13.18
CA PRO A 81 -1.30 5.92 -13.76
C PRO A 81 -1.07 6.15 -15.27
N GLN A 82 -2.13 6.39 -16.03
CA GLN A 82 -2.07 7.36 -17.14
C GLN A 82 -2.04 8.81 -16.59
N GLY A 83 -1.20 9.06 -15.58
CA GLY A 83 -1.06 10.37 -14.91
C GLY A 83 -2.28 10.91 -14.16
N THR A 84 -3.43 10.25 -14.15
CA THR A 84 -4.53 10.71 -13.30
C THR A 84 -4.16 10.36 -11.86
N MET A 85 -3.73 11.34 -11.08
CA MET A 85 -4.10 11.36 -9.66
C MET A 85 -5.58 11.08 -9.65
N ALA A 86 -5.95 9.82 -9.46
CA ALA A 86 -7.33 9.49 -9.21
C ALA A 86 -7.61 10.26 -7.94
N GLU A 87 -8.29 11.40 -8.09
CA GLU A 87 -9.39 11.79 -7.23
C GLU A 87 -9.82 10.51 -6.52
N SER A 88 -9.49 10.44 -5.24
CA SER A 88 -9.76 9.27 -4.41
C SER A 88 -11.08 8.65 -4.87
N ALA A 89 -11.15 7.32 -4.96
CA ALA A 89 -12.44 6.69 -5.20
C ALA A 89 -13.51 7.08 -4.14
N LEU A 90 -13.11 7.82 -3.08
CA LEU A 90 -13.95 8.52 -2.13
C LEU A 90 -14.57 9.85 -2.63
N THR A 91 -13.94 10.65 -3.52
CA THR A 91 -14.56 11.87 -4.08
C THR A 91 -15.57 11.55 -5.18
N ARG A 92 -15.42 10.41 -5.85
CA ARG A 92 -16.46 9.83 -6.73
C ARG A 92 -17.23 8.74 -5.99
N GLY A 93 -17.98 9.18 -4.97
CA GLY A 93 -19.00 8.39 -4.28
C GLY A 93 -18.58 6.94 -4.01
N SER A 94 -17.81 6.74 -2.94
CA SER A 94 -17.55 5.43 -2.31
C SER A 94 -17.71 4.28 -3.28
N LYS A 95 -16.73 4.06 -4.18
CA LYS A 95 -16.70 2.82 -4.96
C LYS A 95 -16.58 1.68 -3.96
N GLN A 96 -17.74 1.12 -3.64
CA GLN A 96 -17.94 -0.12 -2.95
C GLN A 96 -16.84 -1.08 -3.41
N LEU A 97 -16.03 -1.54 -2.47
CA LEU A 97 -15.29 -2.79 -2.66
C LEU A 97 -16.37 -3.83 -2.95
N SER A 98 -16.64 -4.08 -4.22
CA SER A 98 -17.67 -5.00 -4.66
C SER A 98 -17.29 -6.37 -4.12
N LEU A 99 -18.07 -6.86 -3.16
CA LEU A 99 -18.04 -8.19 -2.55
C LEU A 99 -18.07 -9.37 -3.54
N LYS A 100 -18.07 -9.11 -4.87
CA LYS A 100 -17.99 -10.13 -5.92
C LYS A 100 -16.78 -11.09 -5.80
N PHE A 101 -15.78 -10.78 -4.97
CA PHE A 101 -14.57 -11.60 -4.83
C PHE A 101 -14.40 -12.28 -3.46
N ILE A 102 -15.37 -12.19 -2.54
CA ILE A 102 -15.25 -12.76 -1.18
C ILE A 102 -16.10 -14.03 -0.98
N LEU A 103 -16.87 -14.47 -1.97
CA LEU A 103 -17.52 -15.78 -1.93
C LEU A 103 -16.68 -16.79 -2.72
N LEU A 104 -15.71 -17.39 -2.03
CA LEU A 104 -15.30 -18.78 -2.25
C LEU A 104 -16.14 -19.67 -1.33
#